data_AF-T1GYX8-F1
#
_entry.id   AF-T1GYX8-F1
#
_cell.length_a   1.000
_cell.length_b   1.000
_cell.length_c   1.000
_cell.angle_alpha   90.00
_cell.angle_beta   90.00
_cell.angle_gamma   90.00
#
_symmetry.space_group_name_H-M   'P 1'
#
loop_
_entity.id
_entity.type
_entity.pdbx_description
1 polymer ?
#
loop_
_entity_poly.entity_id
_entity_poly.type
_entity_poly.pdbx_seq_one_letter_code
_entity_poly.pdbx_strand_id
1 'polypeptide(L)'
;MPSCVPTTLLTNFSDDSPPSVRIKIGSGSGAFEPSGVLAVLPGSILHLDCMYPRARGSPEWSWTSWHKKYSTAWSSNPEEKSTKYRLTIKDITPQDSGSFTCSSPRGLTNSISIVVASSTCPKLPEPVPPLSLRLEGYKLGNRALYRCPLGFTVEGSINSTCLASGNWSSPPPTCQAVQCPALSLEDSHLSLTELNTSAWGKAVFKCQWGFKLNGPSRFVEVSEKSGPPKRPECLPDGNWSIPIPQCRNYEEV
;
A
#
# COMPACT_ATOMS: atom_id res chain seq x y z
N MET A 1 -1.51 8.52 23.23
CA MET A 1 -2.05 7.55 22.24
C MET A 1 -1.04 6.41 22.12
N PRO A 2 -1.42 5.13 22.23
CA PRO A 2 -0.46 4.03 22.08
C PRO A 2 0.03 3.94 20.63
N SER A 3 1.34 3.75 20.43
CA SER A 3 1.98 3.63 19.12
C SER A 3 2.75 2.32 19.01
N CYS A 4 2.71 1.68 17.84
CA CYS A 4 3.50 0.49 17.57
C CYS A 4 4.96 0.88 17.32
N VAL A 5 5.86 0.45 18.20
CA VAL A 5 7.30 0.62 18.02
C VAL A 5 7.90 -0.67 17.45
N PRO A 6 8.82 -0.59 16.46
CA PRO A 6 9.50 -1.76 15.95
C PRO A 6 10.24 -2.52 17.06
N THR A 7 10.09 -3.82 17.05
CA THR A 7 10.80 -4.79 17.89
C THR A 7 12.29 -4.84 17.49
N THR A 8 13.18 -4.23 18.28
CA THR A 8 14.64 -4.18 18.06
C THR A 8 15.38 -5.16 18.98
N LEU A 9 16.67 -5.42 18.74
CA LEU A 9 17.47 -6.23 19.68
C LEU A 9 17.57 -5.61 21.09
N LEU A 10 17.35 -4.30 21.29
CA LEU A 10 17.31 -3.70 22.63
C LEU A 10 15.92 -3.80 23.27
N THR A 11 14.85 -3.64 22.49
CA THR A 11 13.46 -3.66 23.00
C THR A 11 12.85 -5.07 23.07
N ASN A 12 13.39 -6.04 22.32
CA ASN A 12 12.89 -7.43 22.30
C ASN A 12 13.30 -8.29 23.49
N PHE A 13 14.33 -7.88 24.23
CA PHE A 13 14.89 -8.65 25.35
C PHE A 13 14.83 -7.88 26.68
N SER A 14 13.98 -6.85 26.77
CA SER A 14 13.66 -6.28 28.07
C SER A 14 12.71 -7.23 28.81
N ASP A 15 12.90 -7.38 30.12
CA ASP A 15 12.09 -8.30 30.94
C ASP A 15 10.61 -7.86 31.06
N ASP A 16 10.30 -6.64 30.64
CA ASP A 16 8.98 -6.02 30.69
C ASP A 16 8.30 -5.97 29.31
N SER A 17 8.91 -6.55 28.28
CA SER A 17 8.33 -6.63 26.93
C SER A 17 7.83 -8.04 26.60
N PRO A 18 6.71 -8.19 25.87
CA PRO A 18 6.29 -9.47 25.32
C PRO A 18 7.37 -10.10 24.44
N PRO A 19 7.54 -11.44 24.48
CA PRO A 19 8.54 -12.10 23.67
C PRO A 19 8.24 -11.89 22.18
N SER A 20 9.28 -11.71 21.38
CA SER A 20 9.12 -11.62 19.93
C SER A 20 8.97 -13.01 19.31
N VAL A 21 8.00 -13.17 18.41
CA VAL A 21 7.81 -14.41 17.66
C VAL A 21 8.37 -14.24 16.24
N ARG A 22 9.36 -15.06 15.88
CA ARG A 22 9.88 -15.14 14.51
C ARG A 22 9.35 -16.38 13.82
N ILE A 23 8.88 -16.22 12.59
CA ILE A 23 8.28 -17.29 11.80
C ILE A 23 9.24 -17.68 10.68
N LYS A 24 9.45 -18.98 10.49
CA LYS A 24 10.16 -19.53 9.33
C LYS A 24 9.34 -20.66 8.72
N ILE A 25 9.16 -20.62 7.40
CA ILE A 25 8.58 -21.71 6.63
C ILE A 25 9.75 -22.63 6.22
N GLY A 26 9.85 -23.80 6.85
CA GLY A 26 10.94 -24.74 6.62
C GLY A 26 10.79 -25.48 5.29
N SER A 27 9.58 -25.96 4.99
CA SER A 27 9.19 -26.48 3.69
C SER A 27 7.74 -26.08 3.38
N GLY A 28 7.41 -25.98 2.10
CA GLY A 28 6.10 -25.51 1.64
C GLY A 28 6.11 -24.02 1.31
N SER A 29 4.94 -23.38 1.38
CA SER A 29 4.79 -21.97 1.03
C SER A 29 3.69 -21.31 1.85
N GLY A 30 3.81 -20.01 2.01
CA GLY A 30 2.87 -19.18 2.75
C GLY A 30 3.23 -17.71 2.61
N ALA A 31 2.26 -16.86 2.89
CA ALA A 31 2.39 -15.41 2.79
C ALA A 31 1.64 -14.73 3.93
N PHE A 32 2.10 -13.54 4.30
CA PHE A 32 1.35 -12.69 5.21
C PHE A 32 0.26 -11.94 4.46
N GLU A 33 -0.95 -12.01 5.00
CA GLU A 33 -2.06 -11.17 4.58
C GLU A 33 -1.88 -9.73 5.11
N PRO A 34 -2.49 -8.73 4.47
CA PRO A 34 -2.50 -7.35 4.98
C PRO A 34 -3.06 -7.22 6.41
N SER A 35 -3.88 -8.17 6.85
CA SER A 35 -4.43 -8.27 8.20
C SER A 35 -3.40 -8.69 9.26
N GLY A 36 -2.21 -9.15 8.84
CA GLY A 36 -1.18 -9.72 9.72
C GLY A 36 -1.32 -11.23 9.96
N VAL A 37 -2.34 -11.87 9.39
CA VAL A 37 -2.50 -13.34 9.42
C VAL A 37 -1.47 -14.00 8.51
N LEU A 38 -0.87 -15.09 8.96
CA LEU A 38 -0.03 -15.93 8.13
C LEU A 38 -0.89 -16.99 7.43
N ALA A 39 -1.05 -16.86 6.12
CA ALA A 39 -1.70 -17.87 5.29
C ALA A 39 -0.67 -18.89 4.78
N VAL A 40 -0.91 -20.18 5.02
CA VAL A 40 0.05 -21.25 4.71
C VAL A 40 -0.62 -22.37 3.92
N LEU A 41 0.09 -22.95 2.95
CA LEU A 41 -0.41 -24.11 2.23
C LEU A 41 -0.41 -25.38 3.11
N PRO A 42 -1.42 -26.25 2.97
CA PRO A 42 -1.44 -27.55 3.66
C PRO A 42 -0.17 -28.39 3.35
N GLY A 43 0.29 -29.16 4.34
CA GLY A 43 1.51 -29.98 4.24
C GLY A 43 2.82 -29.23 4.48
N SER A 44 2.77 -27.92 4.73
CA SER A 44 3.96 -27.13 5.06
C SER A 44 4.52 -27.45 6.45
N ILE A 45 5.82 -27.19 6.63
CA ILE A 45 6.50 -27.25 7.93
C ILE A 45 6.78 -25.82 8.42
N LEU A 46 6.27 -25.49 9.59
CA LEU A 46 6.46 -24.19 10.24
C LEU A 46 7.37 -24.31 11.46
N HIS A 47 8.29 -23.36 11.56
CA HIS A 47 9.11 -23.15 12.75
C HIS A 47 8.77 -21.78 13.34
N LEU A 48 8.21 -21.79 14.55
CA LEU A 48 7.86 -20.62 15.31
C LEU A 48 8.89 -20.44 16.43
N ASP A 49 9.75 -19.44 16.28
CA ASP A 49 10.82 -19.14 17.22
C ASP A 49 10.36 -18.06 18.21
N CYS A 50 10.11 -18.45 19.45
CA CYS A 50 9.93 -17.50 20.52
C CYS A 50 11.28 -17.01 21.02
N MET A 51 11.54 -15.71 20.86
CA MET A 51 12.80 -15.08 21.23
C MET A 51 12.76 -14.76 22.73
N TYR A 52 13.50 -15.51 23.55
CA TYR A 52 13.58 -15.31 25.00
C TYR A 52 14.92 -15.79 25.58
N PRO A 53 15.59 -15.04 26.48
CA PRO A 53 16.87 -15.45 27.07
C PRO A 53 16.71 -16.67 27.98
N ARG A 54 17.31 -17.80 27.61
CA ARG A 54 17.25 -19.07 28.35
C ARG A 54 17.74 -18.96 29.79
N ALA A 55 18.70 -18.08 30.06
CA ALA A 55 19.22 -17.84 31.41
C ALA A 55 18.16 -17.29 32.38
N ARG A 56 17.08 -16.69 31.87
CA ARG A 56 15.99 -16.10 32.65
C ARG A 56 14.78 -17.04 32.80
N GLY A 57 14.85 -18.24 32.23
CA GLY A 57 13.79 -19.24 32.27
C GLY A 57 13.38 -19.73 30.88
N SER A 58 12.28 -20.49 30.83
CA SER A 58 11.71 -21.02 29.60
C SER A 58 10.33 -20.45 29.34
N PRO A 59 10.08 -19.86 28.16
CA PRO A 59 8.73 -19.46 27.78
C PRO A 59 7.88 -20.69 27.45
N GLU A 60 6.57 -20.53 27.47
CA GLU A 60 5.60 -21.57 27.15
C GLU A 60 4.83 -21.24 25.87
N TRP A 61 4.58 -22.27 25.06
CA TRP A 61 3.74 -22.18 23.88
C TRP A 61 2.34 -22.69 24.20
N SER A 62 1.33 -21.93 23.82
CA SER A 62 -0.07 -22.35 23.81
C SER A 62 -0.68 -22.09 22.44
N TRP A 63 -1.73 -22.83 22.10
CA TRP A 63 -2.41 -22.69 20.82
C TRP A 63 -3.89 -23.07 20.96
N THR A 64 -4.68 -22.62 19.99
CA THR A 64 -6.15 -22.78 20.00
C THR A 64 -6.63 -24.12 19.42
N SER A 65 -5.83 -24.80 18.59
CA SER A 65 -6.18 -26.12 18.07
C SER A 65 -6.06 -27.21 19.14
N TRP A 66 -7.11 -28.00 19.34
CA TRP A 66 -7.19 -29.00 20.40
C TRP A 66 -6.77 -30.42 19.98
N HIS A 67 -6.51 -30.63 18.68
CA HIS A 67 -6.37 -31.98 18.10
C HIS A 67 -4.92 -32.50 18.06
N LYS A 68 -3.92 -31.62 18.14
CA LYS A 68 -2.50 -32.00 18.06
C LYS A 68 -1.66 -31.34 19.12
N LYS A 69 -0.69 -32.09 19.64
CA LYS A 69 0.44 -31.57 20.41
C LYS A 69 1.63 -31.39 19.49
N TYR A 70 2.24 -30.21 19.52
CA TYR A 70 3.43 -29.91 18.74
C TYR A 70 4.69 -30.03 19.60
N SER A 71 5.80 -30.41 18.99
CA SER A 71 7.09 -30.49 19.69
C SER A 71 7.67 -29.10 19.88
N THR A 72 8.08 -28.78 21.11
CA THR A 72 8.79 -27.55 21.46
C THR A 72 10.19 -27.86 21.99
N ALA A 73 11.19 -27.07 21.59
CA ALA A 73 12.56 -27.23 22.03
C ALA A 73 13.38 -25.95 21.86
N TRP A 74 14.43 -25.80 22.66
CA TRP A 74 15.46 -24.78 22.39
C TRP A 74 16.19 -25.10 21.08
N SER A 75 16.62 -24.06 20.36
CA SER A 75 17.40 -24.23 19.13
C SER A 75 18.63 -25.11 19.37
N SER A 76 18.94 -25.99 18.41
CA SER A 76 20.14 -26.84 18.45
C SER A 76 21.40 -26.09 18.03
N ASN A 77 21.25 -24.95 17.32
CA ASN A 77 22.37 -24.13 16.86
C ASN A 77 23.02 -23.40 18.07
N PRO A 78 24.32 -23.56 18.34
CA PRO A 78 25.01 -22.97 19.49
C PRO A 78 24.79 -21.46 19.67
N GLU A 79 24.77 -20.69 18.58
CA GLU A 79 24.58 -19.23 18.62
C GLU A 79 23.15 -18.83 19.02
N GLU A 80 22.17 -19.70 18.74
CA GLU A 80 20.74 -19.41 18.90
C GLU A 80 20.12 -20.16 20.09
N LYS A 81 20.79 -21.19 20.62
CA LYS A 81 20.31 -22.07 21.71
C LYS A 81 20.01 -21.33 23.01
N SER A 82 20.63 -20.17 23.21
CA SER A 82 20.44 -19.30 24.38
C SER A 82 19.25 -18.35 24.26
N THR A 83 18.67 -18.18 23.06
CA THR A 83 17.65 -17.15 22.81
C THR A 83 16.42 -17.62 22.06
N LYS A 84 16.45 -18.79 21.41
CA LYS A 84 15.34 -19.26 20.58
C LYS A 84 14.68 -20.52 21.13
N TYR A 85 13.43 -20.38 21.57
CA TYR A 85 12.57 -21.50 21.95
C TYR A 85 11.56 -21.78 20.84
N ARG A 86 11.77 -22.87 20.10
CA ARG A 86 11.09 -23.19 18.86
C ARG A 86 9.91 -24.13 19.09
N LEU A 87 8.75 -23.80 18.52
CA LEU A 87 7.67 -24.73 18.23
C LEU A 87 7.77 -25.17 16.77
N THR A 88 7.68 -26.48 16.52
CA THR A 88 7.69 -27.03 15.15
C THR A 88 6.38 -27.71 14.83
N ILE A 89 5.73 -27.24 13.76
CA ILE A 89 4.52 -27.83 13.20
C ILE A 89 4.92 -28.53 11.91
N LYS A 90 4.75 -29.86 11.85
CA LYS A 90 5.01 -30.66 10.65
C LYS A 90 3.70 -31.02 9.99
N ASP A 91 3.70 -31.07 8.66
CA ASP A 91 2.56 -31.48 7.84
C ASP A 91 1.27 -30.77 8.27
N ILE A 92 1.32 -29.44 8.30
CA ILE A 92 0.23 -28.61 8.82
C ILE A 92 -1.06 -28.81 8.02
N THR A 93 -2.19 -28.95 8.69
CA THR A 93 -3.50 -29.21 8.08
C THR A 93 -4.47 -28.05 8.31
N PRO A 94 -5.57 -27.94 7.55
CA PRO A 94 -6.60 -26.91 7.79
C PRO A 94 -7.13 -26.86 9.24
N GLN A 95 -7.18 -27.98 9.94
CA GLN A 95 -7.60 -28.09 11.34
C GLN A 95 -6.59 -27.52 12.35
N ASP A 96 -5.35 -27.30 11.92
CA ASP A 96 -4.30 -26.67 12.73
C ASP A 96 -4.37 -25.13 12.68
N SER A 97 -5.32 -24.57 11.92
CA SER A 97 -5.56 -23.12 11.85
C SER A 97 -5.96 -22.58 13.22
N GLY A 98 -5.39 -21.43 13.60
CA GLY A 98 -5.67 -20.81 14.88
C GLY A 98 -4.60 -19.82 15.33
N SER A 99 -4.75 -19.34 16.55
CA SER A 99 -3.74 -18.53 17.22
C SER A 99 -2.72 -19.39 17.95
N PHE A 100 -1.44 -19.03 17.81
CA PHE A 100 -0.29 -19.60 18.52
C PHE A 100 0.36 -18.50 19.36
N THR A 101 0.44 -18.73 20.66
CA THR A 101 0.83 -17.74 21.65
C THR A 101 2.10 -18.19 22.37
N CYS A 102 3.11 -17.33 22.40
CA CYS A 102 4.26 -17.51 23.27
C CYS A 102 4.10 -16.65 24.52
N SER A 103 4.27 -17.27 25.69
CA SER A 103 4.12 -16.65 27.00
C SER A 103 5.44 -16.69 27.77
N SER A 104 5.90 -15.55 28.28
CA SER A 104 7.05 -15.50 29.17
C SER A 104 6.70 -16.00 30.58
N PRO A 105 7.67 -16.41 31.40
CA PRO A 105 7.44 -16.77 32.81
C PRO A 105 6.78 -15.66 33.65
N ARG A 106 6.86 -14.40 33.19
CA ARG A 106 6.23 -13.24 33.83
C ARG A 106 4.81 -12.95 33.35
N GLY A 107 4.27 -13.79 32.46
CA GLY A 107 2.91 -13.67 31.92
C GLY A 107 2.75 -12.71 30.73
N LEU A 108 3.86 -12.20 30.17
CA LEU A 108 3.79 -11.36 28.96
C LEU A 108 3.68 -12.26 27.73
N THR A 109 2.72 -11.97 26.85
CA THR A 109 2.39 -12.86 25.74
C THR A 109 2.40 -12.16 24.40
N ASN A 110 2.76 -12.90 23.35
CA ASN A 110 2.67 -12.45 21.98
C ASN A 110 2.09 -13.58 21.11
N SER A 111 1.16 -13.25 20.24
CA SER A 111 0.35 -14.22 19.51
C SER A 111 0.42 -13.97 18.01
N ILE A 112 0.44 -15.06 17.25
CA ILE A 112 0.35 -15.05 15.80
C ILE A 112 -0.85 -15.85 15.35
N SER A 113 -1.54 -15.38 14.31
CA SER A 113 -2.67 -16.08 13.71
C SER A 113 -2.24 -16.77 12.43
N ILE A 114 -2.50 -18.08 12.35
CA ILE A 114 -2.15 -18.91 11.20
C ILE A 114 -3.43 -19.49 10.61
N VAL A 115 -3.61 -19.32 9.31
CA VAL A 115 -4.71 -19.94 8.55
C VAL A 115 -4.11 -20.85 7.49
N VAL A 116 -4.58 -22.09 7.47
CA VAL A 116 -4.06 -23.12 6.57
C VAL A 116 -5.08 -23.39 5.49
N ALA A 117 -4.78 -22.95 4.27
CA ALA A 117 -5.72 -23.00 3.16
C ALA A 117 -5.01 -23.10 1.81
N SER A 118 -5.65 -23.77 0.85
CA SER A 118 -5.26 -23.80 -0.56
C SER A 118 -6.31 -23.08 -1.39
N SER A 119 -6.48 -21.78 -1.12
CA SER A 119 -7.57 -20.99 -1.70
C SER A 119 -7.24 -20.49 -3.09
N THR A 120 -8.28 -20.42 -3.93
CA THR A 120 -8.23 -19.85 -5.27
C THR A 120 -9.27 -18.75 -5.36
N CYS A 121 -8.83 -17.55 -5.70
CA CYS A 121 -9.69 -16.37 -5.77
C CYS A 121 -10.54 -16.33 -7.04
N PRO A 122 -11.69 -15.65 -7.01
CA PRO A 122 -12.54 -15.50 -8.18
C PRO A 122 -11.81 -14.76 -9.30
N LYS A 123 -12.21 -15.08 -10.53
CA LYS A 123 -11.73 -14.36 -11.72
C LYS A 123 -12.21 -12.91 -11.65
N LEU A 124 -11.29 -11.96 -11.71
CA LEU A 124 -11.61 -10.54 -11.77
C LEU A 124 -12.20 -10.20 -13.13
N PRO A 125 -13.22 -9.31 -13.19
CA PRO A 125 -13.72 -8.79 -14.46
C PRO A 125 -12.63 -7.97 -15.15
N GLU A 126 -12.77 -7.81 -16.47
CA GLU A 126 -11.88 -6.93 -17.24
C GLU A 126 -12.02 -5.49 -16.72
N PRO A 127 -10.91 -4.80 -16.40
CA PRO A 127 -10.97 -3.45 -15.85
C PRO A 127 -11.55 -2.50 -16.90
N VAL A 128 -12.46 -1.63 -16.46
CA VAL A 128 -13.03 -0.59 -17.33
C VAL A 128 -11.96 0.48 -17.57
N PRO A 129 -11.65 0.85 -18.83
CA PRO A 129 -10.76 1.95 -19.11
C PRO A 129 -11.19 3.22 -18.36
N PRO A 130 -10.25 4.00 -17.79
CA PRO A 130 -8.81 3.98 -18.07
C PRO A 130 -7.99 3.06 -17.13
N LEU A 131 -8.63 2.27 -16.29
CA LEU A 131 -7.94 1.39 -15.35
C LEU A 131 -7.24 0.24 -16.10
N SER A 132 -5.99 -0.04 -15.73
CA SER A 132 -5.24 -1.20 -16.22
C SER A 132 -4.97 -2.19 -15.09
N LEU A 133 -5.08 -3.49 -15.40
CA LEU A 133 -4.86 -4.59 -14.46
C LEU A 133 -3.71 -5.47 -14.95
N ARG A 134 -2.75 -5.73 -14.06
CA ARG A 134 -1.73 -6.78 -14.20
C ARG A 134 -1.95 -7.84 -13.13
N LEU A 135 -2.17 -9.07 -13.56
CA LEU A 135 -2.47 -10.19 -12.67
C LEU A 135 -1.32 -11.20 -12.64
N GLU A 136 -0.89 -11.62 -11.45
CA GLU A 136 0.08 -12.71 -11.28
C GLU A 136 -0.57 -14.10 -11.33
N GLY A 137 -1.86 -14.18 -11.00
CA GLY A 137 -2.73 -15.35 -11.10
C GLY A 137 -3.81 -15.31 -10.02
N TYR A 138 -4.41 -16.47 -9.71
CA TYR A 138 -5.58 -16.57 -8.83
C TYR A 138 -5.34 -17.39 -7.55
N LYS A 139 -4.14 -17.89 -7.33
CA LYS A 139 -3.82 -18.71 -6.15
C LYS A 139 -3.53 -17.83 -4.94
N LEU A 140 -3.69 -18.39 -3.74
CA LEU A 140 -3.31 -17.76 -2.47
C LEU A 140 -1.94 -17.05 -2.57
N GLY A 141 -1.90 -15.78 -2.16
CA GLY A 141 -0.70 -14.95 -2.18
C GLY A 141 -0.42 -14.25 -3.52
N ASN A 142 -1.05 -14.65 -4.63
CA ASN A 142 -0.92 -13.95 -5.90
C ASN A 142 -1.52 -12.55 -5.81
N ARG A 143 -0.97 -11.61 -6.60
CA ARG A 143 -1.36 -10.21 -6.58
C ARG A 143 -2.06 -9.77 -7.87
N ALA A 144 -3.02 -8.88 -7.70
CA ALA A 144 -3.64 -8.05 -8.71
C ALA A 144 -3.14 -6.63 -8.53
N LEU A 145 -2.42 -6.13 -9.54
CA LEU A 145 -1.81 -4.80 -9.54
C LEU A 145 -2.58 -3.90 -10.51
N TYR A 146 -3.15 -2.83 -9.98
CA TYR A 146 -3.91 -1.85 -10.72
C TYR A 146 -3.10 -0.59 -10.99
N ARG A 147 -3.31 0.03 -12.15
CA ARG A 147 -2.69 1.32 -12.49
C ARG A 147 -3.66 2.20 -13.26
N CYS A 148 -3.73 3.46 -12.86
CA CYS A 148 -4.33 4.53 -13.65
C CYS A 148 -3.24 5.19 -14.54
N PRO A 149 -3.60 5.66 -15.74
CA PRO A 149 -2.70 6.43 -16.57
C PRO A 149 -2.44 7.81 -15.93
N LEU A 150 -1.47 8.53 -16.49
CA LEU A 150 -1.21 9.92 -16.10
C LEU A 150 -2.48 10.76 -16.25
N GLY A 151 -2.62 11.80 -15.42
CA GLY A 151 -3.79 12.68 -15.38
C GLY A 151 -5.03 12.04 -14.76
N PHE A 152 -4.88 10.85 -14.17
CA PHE A 152 -5.88 10.22 -13.32
C PHE A 152 -5.27 9.89 -11.96
N THR A 153 -6.06 10.08 -10.91
CA THR A 153 -5.76 9.65 -9.54
C THR A 153 -6.48 8.34 -9.24
N VAL A 154 -5.82 7.48 -8.47
CA VAL A 154 -6.42 6.23 -8.01
C VAL A 154 -7.23 6.51 -6.74
N GLU A 155 -8.48 6.06 -6.72
CA GLU A 155 -9.30 5.99 -5.53
C GLU A 155 -9.46 4.51 -5.11
N GLY A 156 -8.86 4.16 -3.97
CA GLY A 156 -8.80 2.77 -3.47
C GLY A 156 -7.39 2.18 -3.48
N SER A 157 -7.29 0.85 -3.39
CA SER A 157 -5.99 0.15 -3.33
C SER A 157 -5.51 -0.26 -4.72
N ILE A 158 -4.29 0.13 -5.07
CA ILE A 158 -3.62 -0.33 -6.31
C ILE A 158 -3.15 -1.78 -6.25
N ASN A 159 -3.22 -2.42 -5.07
CA ASN A 159 -2.67 -3.74 -4.86
C ASN A 159 -3.66 -4.59 -4.07
N SER A 160 -4.07 -5.70 -4.66
CA SER A 160 -4.96 -6.65 -4.04
C SER A 160 -4.33 -8.04 -4.05
N THR A 161 -4.31 -8.70 -2.89
CA THR A 161 -3.71 -10.02 -2.71
C THR A 161 -4.81 -11.06 -2.57
N CYS A 162 -4.64 -12.23 -3.18
CA CYS A 162 -5.56 -13.35 -2.96
C CYS A 162 -5.37 -13.93 -1.55
N LEU A 163 -6.42 -13.86 -0.72
CA LEU A 163 -6.39 -14.22 0.69
C LEU A 163 -6.74 -15.71 0.92
N ALA A 164 -6.46 -16.20 2.14
CA ALA A 164 -6.84 -17.53 2.58
C ALA A 164 -8.36 -17.73 2.60
N SER A 165 -9.14 -16.65 2.71
CA SER A 165 -10.60 -16.69 2.57
C SER A 165 -11.07 -17.06 1.16
N GLY A 166 -10.19 -17.05 0.16
CA GLY A 166 -10.55 -17.21 -1.24
C GLY A 166 -11.08 -15.91 -1.88
N ASN A 167 -10.97 -14.78 -1.19
CA ASN A 167 -11.33 -13.47 -1.72
C ASN A 167 -10.09 -12.59 -1.92
N TRP A 168 -10.21 -11.63 -2.82
CA TRP A 168 -9.22 -10.57 -3.00
C TRP A 168 -9.24 -9.60 -1.82
N SER A 169 -8.08 -9.13 -1.38
CA SER A 169 -7.94 -8.27 -0.19
C SER A 169 -8.58 -6.89 -0.35
N SER A 170 -8.78 -6.44 -1.58
CA SER A 170 -9.40 -5.17 -1.91
C SER A 170 -10.16 -5.28 -3.23
N PRO A 171 -11.30 -4.57 -3.38
CA PRO A 171 -11.99 -4.48 -4.67
C PRO A 171 -11.15 -3.70 -5.70
N PRO A 172 -11.48 -3.80 -7.00
CA PRO A 172 -10.87 -2.97 -8.02
C PRO A 172 -11.04 -1.47 -7.69
N PRO A 173 -9.97 -0.66 -7.78
CA PRO A 173 -10.06 0.78 -7.55
C PRO A 173 -10.67 1.49 -8.75
N THR A 174 -11.03 2.76 -8.57
CA THR A 174 -11.52 3.65 -9.63
C THR A 174 -10.45 4.67 -10.01
N CYS A 175 -10.39 5.01 -11.30
CA CYS A 175 -9.54 6.09 -11.80
C CYS A 175 -10.38 7.36 -11.93
N GLN A 176 -10.08 8.38 -11.14
CA GLN A 176 -10.71 9.68 -11.25
C GLN A 176 -9.83 10.62 -12.07
N ALA A 177 -10.42 11.37 -13.01
CA ALA A 177 -9.65 12.36 -13.75
C ALA A 177 -9.16 13.44 -12.79
N VAL A 178 -7.88 13.80 -12.89
CA VAL A 178 -7.34 14.94 -12.18
C VAL A 178 -8.04 16.20 -12.67
N GLN A 179 -8.42 17.05 -11.73
CA GLN A 179 -9.09 18.32 -12.01
C GLN A 179 -8.27 19.48 -11.45
N CYS A 180 -8.03 20.47 -12.29
CA CYS A 180 -7.45 21.75 -11.88
C CYS A 180 -8.48 22.61 -11.15
N PRO A 181 -8.03 23.52 -10.25
CA PRO A 181 -8.93 24.40 -9.52
C PRO A 181 -9.75 25.27 -10.48
N ALA A 182 -10.98 25.56 -10.07
CA ALA A 182 -11.84 26.49 -10.78
C ALA A 182 -11.16 27.87 -10.90
N LEU A 183 -11.29 28.49 -12.07
CA LEU A 183 -10.68 29.79 -12.35
C LEU A 183 -11.64 30.90 -11.92
N SER A 184 -11.20 31.76 -10.99
CA SER A 184 -11.91 32.98 -10.59
C SER A 184 -11.36 34.17 -11.37
N LEU A 185 -12.24 34.91 -12.07
CA LEU A 185 -11.85 36.11 -12.82
C LEU A 185 -12.12 37.36 -11.98
N GLU A 186 -11.06 38.11 -11.69
CA GLU A 186 -11.16 39.41 -11.00
C GLU A 186 -11.12 40.60 -11.98
N ASP A 187 -10.52 40.42 -13.17
CA ASP A 187 -10.39 41.45 -14.20
C ASP A 187 -11.69 41.58 -15.01
N SER A 188 -12.35 42.74 -14.92
CA SER A 188 -13.62 43.03 -15.62
C SER A 188 -13.50 43.06 -17.14
N HIS A 189 -12.30 43.23 -17.69
CA HIS A 189 -12.04 43.26 -19.12
C HIS A 189 -11.67 41.88 -19.69
N LEU A 190 -11.53 40.87 -18.82
CA LEU A 190 -11.20 39.51 -19.19
C LEU A 190 -12.45 38.62 -19.20
N SER A 191 -12.58 37.79 -20.23
CA SER A 191 -13.69 36.84 -20.37
C SER A 191 -13.18 35.44 -20.69
N LEU A 192 -13.66 34.45 -19.94
CA LEU A 192 -13.38 33.03 -20.20
C LEU A 192 -14.33 32.53 -21.30
N THR A 193 -13.75 32.04 -22.40
CA THR A 193 -14.49 31.58 -23.57
C THR A 193 -14.63 30.07 -23.58
N GLU A 194 -13.61 29.34 -23.14
CA GLU A 194 -13.61 27.87 -23.05
C GLU A 194 -12.91 27.43 -21.77
N LEU A 195 -13.45 26.41 -21.10
CA LEU A 195 -12.87 25.84 -19.89
C LEU A 195 -13.00 24.32 -19.90
N ASN A 196 -11.85 23.63 -19.85
CA ASN A 196 -11.78 22.23 -19.47
C ASN A 196 -10.80 22.10 -18.30
N THR A 197 -11.31 21.73 -17.14
CA THR A 197 -10.54 21.56 -15.90
C THR A 197 -9.93 20.17 -15.76
N SER A 198 -10.25 19.21 -16.63
CA SER A 198 -9.64 17.89 -16.60
C SER A 198 -8.16 17.98 -16.99
N ALA A 199 -7.34 16.99 -16.61
CA ALA A 199 -5.95 16.90 -17.06
C ALA A 199 -5.83 17.09 -18.59
N TRP A 200 -4.83 17.86 -19.01
CA TRP A 200 -4.61 18.37 -20.38
C TRP A 200 -5.72 19.26 -20.96
N GLY A 201 -6.73 19.60 -20.16
CA GLY A 201 -7.77 20.56 -20.48
C GLY A 201 -7.19 21.97 -20.59
N LYS A 202 -7.84 22.83 -21.38
CA LYS A 202 -7.36 24.19 -21.66
C LYS A 202 -8.37 25.22 -21.19
N ALA A 203 -7.87 26.37 -20.77
CA ALA A 203 -8.66 27.57 -20.52
C ALA A 203 -8.34 28.62 -21.59
N VAL A 204 -9.37 29.14 -22.26
CA VAL A 204 -9.23 30.15 -23.32
C VAL A 204 -9.85 31.45 -22.85
N PHE A 205 -9.06 32.51 -22.89
CA PHE A 205 -9.47 33.85 -22.47
C PHE A 205 -9.53 34.80 -23.65
N LYS A 206 -10.36 35.84 -23.51
CA LYS A 206 -10.49 36.93 -24.45
C LYS A 206 -10.58 38.25 -23.67
N CYS A 207 -9.92 39.28 -24.16
CA CYS A 207 -10.08 40.63 -23.64
C CYS A 207 -11.23 41.37 -24.35
N GLN A 208 -11.85 42.31 -23.64
CA GLN A 208 -12.77 43.28 -24.22
C GLN A 208 -12.08 44.16 -25.25
N TRP A 209 -12.89 44.84 -26.07
CA TRP A 209 -12.39 45.74 -27.10
C TRP A 209 -11.55 46.87 -26.47
N GLY A 210 -10.44 47.25 -27.11
CA GLY A 210 -9.49 48.19 -26.52
C GLY A 210 -8.42 47.56 -25.60
N PHE A 211 -8.47 46.24 -25.37
CA PHE A 211 -7.49 45.52 -24.55
C PHE A 211 -6.87 44.32 -25.28
N LYS A 212 -5.62 43.99 -24.92
CA LYS A 212 -4.89 42.80 -25.37
C LYS A 212 -4.51 41.91 -24.19
N LEU A 213 -4.45 40.59 -24.43
CA LEU A 213 -3.98 39.64 -23.42
C LEU A 213 -2.49 39.86 -23.12
N ASN A 214 -2.18 40.01 -21.85
CA ASN A 214 -0.84 40.04 -21.32
C ASN A 214 -0.56 38.72 -20.60
N GLY A 215 0.29 37.87 -21.19
CA GLY A 215 0.72 36.59 -20.61
C GLY A 215 2.01 36.72 -19.79
N PRO A 216 2.35 35.74 -18.94
CA PRO A 216 3.59 35.76 -18.18
C PRO A 216 4.81 35.72 -19.13
N SER A 217 5.53 36.84 -19.20
CA SER A 217 6.72 37.05 -20.02
C SER A 217 8.01 36.46 -19.43
N ARG A 218 7.90 35.49 -18.50
CA ARG A 218 9.04 34.89 -17.79
C ARG A 218 8.93 33.37 -17.68
N PHE A 219 8.97 32.69 -18.82
CA PHE A 219 9.57 31.36 -18.87
C PHE A 219 10.60 31.36 -20.00
N VAL A 220 11.86 31.32 -19.58
CA VAL A 220 13.02 31.17 -20.44
C VAL A 220 12.96 29.78 -21.06
N GLU A 221 12.71 29.70 -22.37
CA GLU A 221 13.40 28.73 -23.21
C GLU A 221 14.06 29.53 -24.34
N VAL A 222 15.38 29.42 -24.40
CA VAL A 222 16.19 29.92 -25.50
C VAL A 222 15.73 29.20 -26.78
N SER A 223 15.67 29.98 -27.85
CA SER A 223 15.46 29.62 -29.26
C SER A 223 14.02 29.56 -29.83
N GLU A 224 13.77 30.60 -30.63
CA GLU A 224 13.05 30.63 -31.91
C GLU A 224 11.51 30.66 -31.96
N LYS A 225 11.05 31.83 -32.43
CA LYS A 225 9.81 32.13 -33.16
C LYS A 225 8.55 32.33 -32.33
N SER A 226 7.95 33.49 -32.58
CA SER A 226 6.63 33.95 -32.16
C SER A 226 5.54 32.90 -32.43
N GLY A 227 5.34 31.99 -31.49
CA GLY A 227 4.15 31.17 -31.40
C GLY A 227 2.95 31.99 -30.91
N PRO A 228 1.72 31.52 -31.11
CA PRO A 228 0.54 32.11 -30.49
C PRO A 228 0.67 32.13 -28.95
N PRO A 229 0.00 33.06 -28.24
CA PRO A 229 0.05 33.12 -26.79
C PRO A 229 -0.26 31.75 -26.17
N LYS A 230 0.64 31.25 -25.30
CA LYS A 230 0.43 29.99 -24.59
C LYS A 230 -0.82 30.12 -23.71
N ARG A 231 -1.75 29.17 -23.83
CA ARG A 231 -3.01 29.12 -23.07
C ARG A 231 -2.79 28.30 -21.79
N PRO A 232 -3.44 28.65 -20.65
CA PRO A 232 -3.36 27.80 -19.47
C PRO A 232 -3.88 26.40 -19.78
N GLU A 233 -3.05 25.40 -19.48
CA GLU A 233 -3.33 23.98 -19.65
C GLU A 233 -3.30 23.33 -18.28
N CYS A 234 -4.30 22.52 -17.97
CA CYS A 234 -4.36 21.78 -16.73
C CYS A 234 -3.35 20.64 -16.77
N LEU A 235 -2.36 20.68 -15.89
CA LEU A 235 -1.32 19.68 -15.82
C LEU A 235 -1.83 18.43 -15.07
N PRO A 236 -1.22 17.25 -15.29
CA PRO A 236 -1.58 16.01 -14.60
C PRO A 236 -1.39 16.02 -13.07
N ASP A 237 -0.73 17.04 -12.52
CA ASP A 237 -0.53 17.25 -11.08
C ASP A 237 -1.68 18.03 -10.42
N GLY A 238 -2.65 18.51 -11.22
CA GLY A 238 -3.79 19.28 -10.75
C GLY A 238 -3.56 20.80 -10.75
N ASN A 239 -2.46 21.28 -11.34
CA ASN A 239 -2.15 22.71 -11.42
C ASN A 239 -2.26 23.26 -12.85
N TRP A 240 -2.61 24.54 -12.97
CA TRP A 240 -2.57 25.22 -14.26
C TRP A 240 -1.11 25.52 -14.67
N SER A 241 -0.77 25.25 -15.93
CA SER A 241 0.58 25.42 -16.48
C SER A 241 1.10 26.86 -16.41
N ILE A 242 0.18 27.82 -16.46
CA ILE A 242 0.45 29.26 -16.32
C ILE A 242 -0.71 29.92 -15.54
N PRO A 243 -0.45 31.04 -14.83
CA PRO A 243 -1.49 31.81 -14.15
C PRO A 243 -2.49 32.44 -15.13
N ILE A 244 -3.63 32.90 -14.60
CA ILE A 244 -4.66 33.62 -15.36
C ILE A 244 -4.02 34.88 -16.00
N PRO A 245 -4.15 35.08 -17.32
CA PRO A 245 -3.60 36.27 -17.99
C PRO A 245 -4.39 37.54 -17.63
N GLN A 246 -3.76 38.70 -17.76
CA GLN A 246 -4.40 40.00 -17.50
C GLN A 246 -4.68 40.73 -18.81
N CYS A 247 -5.65 41.63 -18.84
CA CYS A 247 -5.89 42.50 -20.00
C CYS A 247 -5.14 43.84 -19.84
N ARG A 248 -4.43 44.27 -20.88
CA ARG A 248 -3.77 45.60 -20.94
C ARG A 248 -4.34 46.43 -22.08
N ASN A 249 -4.48 47.75 -21.87
CA ASN A 249 -4.97 48.66 -22.90
C ASN A 249 -3.99 48.70 -24.09
N TYR A 250 -4.51 48.85 -25.31
CA TYR A 250 -3.68 49.04 -26.51
C TYR A 250 -2.79 50.29 -26.44
N GLU A 251 -3.18 51.32 -25.68
CA GLU A 251 -2.48 52.61 -25.63
C GLU A 251 -1.26 52.63 -24.70
N GLU A 252 -1.02 51.58 -23.90
CA GLU A 252 0.08 51.48 -22.93
C GLU A 252 1.22 50.53 -23.38
N VAL A 253 1.33 50.27 -24.69
CA VAL A 253 2.25 49.28 -25.29
C VAL A 253 3.22 49.94 -26.25
#